data_AF-A0A8H3E3E6-F1
#
_entry.id   AF-A0A8H3E3E6-F1
#
_cell.length_a   1.000
_cell.length_b   1.000
_cell.length_c   1.000
_cell.angle_alpha   90.00
_cell.angle_beta   90.00
_cell.angle_gamma   90.00
#
_symmetry.space_group_name_H-M   'P 1'
#
loop_
_entity.id
_entity.type
_entity.pdbx_description
1 polymer ?
#
loop_
_entity_poly.entity_id
_entity_poly.type
_entity_poly.pdbx_seq_one_letter_code
_entity_poly.pdbx_strand_id
1 'polypeptide(L)'
;MLPETTSNTVASVAHNLLYKFYPNVDTLRDYLYLIVEGFSSILEKDYGASNETLQELDALLRSTLVGHHEPLAPPRFRSLPPEMSQEEAIDRAQLVIFKTLRGKNNNVLCFGYRQAEQKNEFGKLGAQRGAIANFFTNTMVTALQSPAWRLLLQM
;
A
#
# COMPACT_ATOMS: atom_id res chain seq x y z
N MET A 1 5.44 -14.89 -30.83
CA MET A 1 5.85 -15.76 -29.69
C MET A 1 7.25 -15.35 -29.27
N LEU A 2 7.33 -14.50 -28.24
CA LEU A 2 8.52 -13.90 -27.62
C LEU A 2 8.16 -13.67 -26.13
N PRO A 3 9.11 -13.62 -25.19
CA PRO A 3 9.34 -14.72 -24.26
C PRO A 3 8.81 -14.47 -22.83
N GLU A 4 8.24 -15.51 -22.21
CA GLU A 4 7.81 -15.52 -20.79
C GLU A 4 8.97 -15.68 -19.79
N THR A 5 10.21 -15.82 -20.25
CA THR A 5 11.37 -16.16 -19.39
C THR A 5 11.87 -15.01 -18.53
N THR A 6 11.65 -13.75 -18.92
CA THR A 6 12.13 -12.57 -18.17
C THR A 6 11.35 -12.31 -16.88
N SER A 7 10.04 -12.58 -16.88
CA SER A 7 9.15 -12.37 -15.74
C SER A 7 9.57 -13.19 -14.51
N ASN A 8 9.89 -14.47 -14.74
CA ASN A 8 10.27 -15.40 -13.66
C ASN A 8 11.61 -15.03 -13.02
N THR A 9 12.55 -14.47 -13.78
CA THR A 9 13.87 -14.07 -13.25
C THR A 9 13.77 -12.85 -12.34
N VAL A 10 12.97 -11.84 -12.70
CA VAL A 10 12.82 -10.63 -11.89
C VAL A 10 12.10 -10.92 -10.58
N ALA A 11 11.04 -11.74 -10.61
CA ALA A 11 10.34 -12.20 -9.41
C ALA A 11 11.29 -12.97 -8.47
N SER A 12 12.14 -13.85 -9.02
CA SER A 12 13.16 -14.58 -8.26
C SER A 12 14.19 -13.64 -7.60
N VAL A 13 14.64 -12.60 -8.31
CA VAL A 13 15.60 -11.63 -7.75
C VAL A 13 14.97 -10.79 -6.63
N ALA A 14 13.75 -10.28 -6.82
CA ALA A 14 13.05 -9.49 -5.81
C ALA A 14 12.78 -10.31 -4.54
N HIS A 15 12.34 -11.54 -4.71
CA HIS A 15 12.14 -12.50 -3.63
C HIS A 15 13.44 -12.76 -2.87
N ASN A 16 14.52 -13.10 -3.57
CA ASN A 16 15.84 -13.33 -2.96
C ASN A 16 16.40 -12.10 -2.24
N LEU A 17 16.10 -10.89 -2.74
CA LEU A 17 16.48 -9.65 -2.08
C LEU A 17 15.73 -9.47 -0.77
N LEU A 18 14.41 -9.66 -0.77
CA LEU A 18 13.58 -9.52 0.43
C LEU A 18 13.99 -10.49 1.53
N TYR A 19 14.30 -11.75 1.20
CA TYR A 19 14.75 -12.76 2.17
C TYR A 19 16.05 -12.39 2.89
N LYS A 20 16.87 -11.48 2.35
CA LYS A 20 18.07 -10.99 3.05
C LYS A 20 17.74 -10.04 4.19
N PHE A 21 16.60 -9.36 4.12
CA PHE A 21 16.19 -8.34 5.09
C PHE A 21 15.06 -8.83 5.99
N TYR A 22 14.22 -9.75 5.53
CA TYR A 22 13.06 -10.25 6.26
C TYR A 22 13.13 -11.77 6.43
N PRO A 23 12.89 -12.30 7.64
CA PRO A 23 12.88 -13.74 7.89
C PRO A 23 11.72 -14.46 7.20
N ASN A 24 10.63 -13.76 6.95
CA ASN A 24 9.45 -14.28 6.25
C ASN A 24 9.14 -13.38 5.06
N VAL A 25 8.84 -14.00 3.92
CA VAL A 25 8.38 -13.33 2.72
C VAL A 25 7.25 -14.14 2.13
N ASP A 26 6.06 -13.55 2.08
CA ASP A 26 4.85 -14.18 1.57
C ASP A 26 4.31 -13.39 0.37
N THR A 27 3.39 -13.99 -0.38
CA THR A 27 2.56 -13.20 -1.30
C THR A 27 1.59 -12.32 -0.51
N LEU A 28 1.14 -11.21 -1.09
CA LEU A 28 0.14 -10.35 -0.46
C LEU A 28 -1.14 -11.14 -0.13
N ARG A 29 -1.54 -12.06 -1.01
CA ARG A 29 -2.64 -12.99 -0.78
C ARG A 29 -2.46 -13.79 0.52
N ASP A 30 -1.34 -14.50 0.63
CA ASP A 30 -1.08 -15.39 1.76
C ASP A 30 -0.94 -14.59 3.06
N TYR A 31 -0.27 -13.45 2.98
CA TYR A 31 -0.15 -12.53 4.10
C TYR A 31 -1.53 -12.07 4.62
N LEU A 32 -2.43 -11.65 3.73
CA LEU A 32 -3.78 -11.21 4.10
C LEU A 32 -4.63 -12.32 4.71
N TYR A 33 -4.53 -13.57 4.19
CA TYR A 33 -5.19 -14.73 4.78
C TYR A 33 -4.78 -14.99 6.24
N LEU A 34 -3.57 -14.60 6.62
CA LEU A 34 -3.05 -14.79 7.97
C LEU A 34 -3.44 -13.65 8.91
N ILE A 35 -3.50 -12.40 8.41
CA ILE A 35 -3.69 -11.22 9.27
C ILE A 35 -5.14 -10.70 9.36
N VAL A 36 -5.97 -10.96 8.35
CA VAL A 36 -7.36 -10.47 8.28
C VAL A 36 -8.34 -11.61 8.54
N GLU A 37 -9.16 -11.45 9.59
CA GLU A 37 -10.20 -12.39 9.98
C GLU A 37 -11.25 -12.51 8.86
N GLY A 38 -11.48 -13.74 8.40
CA GLY A 38 -12.48 -14.04 7.37
C GLY A 38 -12.10 -13.55 5.97
N PHE A 39 -10.83 -13.20 5.72
CA PHE A 39 -10.40 -12.82 4.39
C PHE A 39 -10.67 -13.93 3.37
N SER A 40 -11.34 -13.57 2.29
CA SER A 40 -11.59 -14.46 1.17
C SER A 40 -11.29 -13.72 -0.11
N SER A 41 -10.37 -14.28 -0.90
CA SER A 41 -10.13 -13.82 -2.27
C SER A 41 -11.26 -14.20 -3.23
N ILE A 42 -12.22 -15.03 -2.80
CA ILE A 42 -13.36 -15.41 -3.63
C ILE A 42 -14.31 -14.21 -3.67
N LEU A 43 -14.30 -13.53 -4.80
CA LEU A 43 -15.22 -12.46 -5.18
C LEU A 43 -16.64 -13.03 -5.38
N GLU A 44 -17.27 -13.53 -4.32
CA GLU A 44 -18.69 -13.90 -4.36
C GLU A 44 -19.60 -12.67 -4.26
N LYS A 45 -19.05 -11.52 -3.86
CA LYS A 45 -19.77 -10.25 -3.79
C LYS A 45 -19.60 -9.47 -5.10
N ASP A 46 -20.73 -9.13 -5.71
CA ASP A 46 -20.83 -8.16 -6.80
C ASP A 46 -20.39 -6.77 -6.30
N TYR A 47 -19.08 -6.51 -6.28
CA TYR A 47 -18.53 -5.17 -6.05
C TYR A 47 -18.74 -4.23 -7.25
N GLY A 48 -19.47 -4.67 -8.28
CA GLY A 48 -19.68 -3.91 -9.51
C GLY A 48 -18.40 -3.66 -10.32
N ALA A 49 -17.33 -4.41 -10.04
CA ALA A 49 -16.04 -4.27 -10.70
C ALA A 49 -16.04 -4.96 -12.08
N SER A 50 -15.26 -4.41 -13.02
CA SER A 50 -15.09 -5.01 -14.34
C SER A 50 -14.21 -6.27 -14.26
N ASN A 51 -14.37 -7.19 -15.22
CA ASN A 51 -13.56 -8.41 -15.30
C ASN A 51 -12.05 -8.11 -15.34
N GLU A 52 -11.65 -7.03 -16.03
CA GLU A 52 -10.27 -6.59 -16.10
C GLU A 52 -9.74 -6.18 -14.72
N THR A 53 -10.54 -5.43 -13.95
CA THR A 53 -10.17 -5.02 -12.58
C THR A 53 -10.01 -6.23 -11.66
N LEU A 54 -10.84 -7.26 -11.83
CA LEU A 54 -10.73 -8.51 -11.06
C LEU A 54 -9.45 -9.28 -11.40
N GLN A 55 -9.08 -9.32 -12.69
CA GLN A 55 -7.82 -9.93 -13.12
C GLN A 55 -6.61 -9.16 -12.60
N GLU A 56 -6.65 -7.82 -12.63
CA GLU A 56 -5.62 -6.97 -12.05
C GLU A 56 -5.48 -7.20 -10.53
N LEU A 57 -6.59 -7.38 -9.82
CA LEU A 57 -6.59 -7.70 -8.40
C LEU A 57 -5.98 -9.07 -8.11
N ASP A 58 -6.36 -10.13 -8.85
CA ASP A 58 -5.76 -11.46 -8.64
C ASP A 58 -4.25 -11.44 -8.95
N ALA A 59 -3.85 -10.75 -10.02
CA ALA A 59 -2.44 -10.53 -10.33
C ALA A 59 -1.73 -9.80 -9.19
N LEU A 60 -2.29 -8.69 -8.70
CA LEU A 60 -1.76 -7.92 -7.57
C LEU A 60 -1.55 -8.79 -6.33
N LEU A 61 -2.56 -9.57 -5.94
CA LEU A 61 -2.54 -10.41 -4.76
C LEU A 61 -1.47 -11.51 -4.85
N ARG A 62 -1.25 -12.07 -6.04
CA ARG A 62 -0.29 -13.17 -6.26
C ARG A 62 1.14 -12.69 -6.51
N SER A 63 1.32 -11.55 -7.17
CA SER A 63 2.65 -11.08 -7.59
C SER A 63 3.30 -10.15 -6.57
N THR A 64 2.53 -9.51 -5.70
CA THR A 64 3.07 -8.61 -4.68
C THR A 64 3.66 -9.43 -3.53
N LEU A 65 4.91 -9.14 -3.16
CA LEU A 65 5.61 -9.80 -2.06
C LEU A 65 5.59 -8.92 -0.81
N VAL A 66 5.40 -9.54 0.35
CA VAL A 66 5.38 -8.88 1.66
C VAL A 66 6.44 -9.50 2.55
N GLY A 67 7.46 -8.71 2.90
CA GLY A 67 8.47 -9.10 3.87
C GLY A 67 8.10 -8.64 5.28
N HIS A 68 8.20 -9.51 6.29
CA HIS A 68 7.92 -9.16 7.68
C HIS A 68 8.84 -9.88 8.69
N HIS A 69 9.09 -9.23 9.82
CA HIS A 69 9.97 -9.74 10.89
C HIS A 69 9.23 -10.56 11.94
N GLU A 70 8.04 -10.12 12.34
CA GLU A 70 7.30 -10.78 13.40
C GLU A 70 6.64 -12.05 12.87
N PRO A 71 6.65 -13.15 13.65
CA PRO A 71 5.80 -14.30 13.36
C PRO A 71 4.34 -13.87 13.44
N LEU A 72 3.54 -14.34 12.50
CA LEU A 72 2.14 -13.98 12.40
C LEU A 72 1.36 -14.64 13.55
N ALA A 73 0.95 -13.81 14.52
CA ALA A 73 -0.02 -14.14 15.55
C ALA A 73 -1.42 -14.32 14.92
N PRO A 74 -2.42 -14.89 15.63
CA PRO A 74 -3.79 -14.99 15.10
C PRO A 74 -4.33 -13.66 14.55
N PRO A 75 -5.35 -13.71 13.65
CA PRO A 75 -5.80 -12.56 12.87
C PRO A 75 -5.99 -11.31 13.74
N ARG A 76 -5.28 -10.24 13.38
CA ARG A 76 -5.26 -8.98 14.13
C ARG A 76 -6.28 -7.97 13.58
N PHE A 77 -6.74 -8.17 12.35
CA PHE A 77 -7.58 -7.23 11.64
C PHE A 77 -8.91 -7.84 11.24
N ARG A 78 -9.94 -7.01 11.14
CA ARG A 78 -11.26 -7.36 10.61
C ARG A 78 -11.52 -6.54 9.38
N SER A 79 -12.09 -7.17 8.35
CA SER A 79 -12.65 -6.43 7.22
C SER A 79 -13.86 -5.63 7.69
N LEU A 80 -13.81 -4.32 7.47
CA LEU A 80 -14.88 -3.38 7.73
C LEU A 80 -15.00 -2.48 6.49
N PRO A 81 -16.21 -2.00 6.17
CA PRO A 81 -16.37 -1.04 5.08
C PRO A 81 -15.49 0.20 5.31
N PRO A 82 -14.80 0.70 4.27
CA PRO A 82 -13.94 1.86 4.41
C PRO A 82 -14.75 3.11 4.76
N GLU A 83 -14.39 3.78 5.86
CA GLU A 83 -15.02 5.04 6.30
C GLU A 83 -14.49 6.27 5.56
N MET A 84 -13.39 6.13 4.81
CA MET A 84 -12.72 7.21 4.10
C MET A 84 -12.27 6.76 2.71
N SER A 85 -11.99 7.73 1.83
CA SER A 85 -11.46 7.43 0.51
C SER A 85 -10.02 6.90 0.60
N GLN A 86 -9.58 6.20 -0.45
CA GLN A 86 -8.22 5.68 -0.52
C GLN A 86 -7.18 6.81 -0.48
N GLU A 87 -7.47 7.93 -1.15
CA GLU A 87 -6.62 9.12 -1.14
C GLU A 87 -6.48 9.69 0.27
N GLU A 88 -7.59 9.81 1.00
CA GLU A 88 -7.55 10.29 2.38
C GLU A 88 -6.78 9.32 3.30
N ALA A 89 -6.94 8.01 3.11
CA ALA A 89 -6.19 7.00 3.86
C ALA A 89 -4.68 7.12 3.61
N ILE A 90 -4.26 7.33 2.36
CA ILE A 90 -2.85 7.54 1.99
C ILE A 90 -2.31 8.82 2.62
N ASP A 91 -3.05 9.94 2.53
CA ASP A 91 -2.63 11.22 3.11
C ASP A 91 -2.46 11.11 4.63
N ARG A 92 -3.41 10.46 5.33
CA ARG A 92 -3.31 10.20 6.78
C ARG A 92 -2.12 9.31 7.12
N ALA A 93 -1.85 8.26 6.32
CA ALA A 93 -0.69 7.39 6.53
C ALA A 93 0.62 8.17 6.38
N GLN A 94 0.75 9.00 5.34
CA GLN A 94 1.91 9.87 5.15
C GLN A 94 2.09 10.83 6.34
N LEU A 95 1.02 11.47 6.82
CA LEU A 95 1.07 12.37 7.99
C LEU A 95 1.60 11.65 9.24
N VAL A 96 1.15 10.42 9.48
CA VAL A 96 1.62 9.60 10.62
C VAL A 96 3.10 9.25 10.45
N ILE A 97 3.54 8.89 9.24
CA ILE A 97 4.93 8.57 8.94
C ILE A 97 5.84 9.79 9.17
N PHE A 98 5.47 10.96 8.62
CA PHE A 98 6.23 12.21 8.79
C PHE A 98 6.41 12.58 10.28
N LYS A 99 5.33 12.45 11.07
CA LYS A 99 5.37 12.72 12.51
C LYS A 99 6.29 11.75 13.25
N THR A 100 6.17 10.46 12.94
CA THR A 100 6.94 9.39 13.60
C THR A 100 8.43 9.48 13.27
N LEU A 101 8.78 9.76 12.01
CA LEU A 101 10.17 9.78 11.54
C LEU A 101 10.88 11.13 11.74
N ARG A 102 10.20 12.15 12.32
CA ARG A 102 10.75 13.51 12.56
C ARG A 102 11.47 14.10 11.34
N GLY A 103 10.92 13.89 10.14
CA GLY A 103 11.47 14.37 8.88
C GLY A 103 12.58 13.51 8.23
N LYS A 104 12.98 12.37 8.83
CA LYS A 104 13.85 11.38 8.16
C LYS A 104 13.02 10.53 7.20
N ASN A 105 12.83 11.02 5.98
CA ASN A 105 11.92 10.41 5.00
C ASN A 105 12.61 9.30 4.20
N ASN A 106 12.84 8.15 4.81
CA ASN A 106 13.27 6.95 4.07
C ASN A 106 12.09 6.05 3.68
N ASN A 107 10.86 6.47 3.97
CA ASN A 107 9.67 5.72 3.59
C ASN A 107 9.26 6.05 2.15
N VAL A 108 9.07 5.00 1.35
CA VAL A 108 8.73 5.12 -0.06
C VAL A 108 7.40 5.87 -0.30
N LEU A 109 6.45 5.77 0.63
CA LEU A 109 5.16 6.48 0.54
C LEU A 109 5.31 7.99 0.69
N CYS A 110 6.36 8.46 1.34
CA CYS A 110 6.62 9.88 1.57
C CYS A 110 7.65 10.47 0.59
N PHE A 111 8.18 9.67 -0.33
CA PHE A 111 9.16 10.15 -1.31
C PHE A 111 8.51 11.21 -2.21
N GLY A 112 9.15 12.37 -2.39
CA GLY A 112 8.59 13.50 -3.13
C GLY A 112 7.63 14.40 -2.37
N TYR A 113 7.31 14.04 -1.14
CA TYR A 113 6.52 14.87 -0.25
C TYR A 113 7.41 15.57 0.78
N ARG A 114 7.02 16.78 1.20
CA ARG A 114 7.58 17.41 2.40
C ARG A 114 6.45 17.96 3.25
N GLN A 115 6.69 17.97 4.55
CA GLN A 115 5.83 18.72 5.46
C GLN A 115 6.02 20.20 5.14
N ALA A 116 4.93 20.91 4.82
CA ALA A 116 4.96 22.34 4.69
C ALA A 116 5.38 22.92 6.05
N GLU A 117 6.56 23.53 6.10
CA GLU A 117 7.00 24.20 7.32
C GLU A 117 6.01 25.32 7.63
N GLN A 118 5.41 25.29 8.81
CA GLN A 118 4.54 26.36 9.33
C GLN A 118 5.25 27.73 9.47
N LYS A 119 6.53 27.84 9.12
CA LYS A 119 7.35 29.01 9.42
C LYS A 119 6.97 30.29 8.67
N ASN A 120 6.22 30.21 7.57
CA ASN A 120 5.95 31.38 6.71
C ASN A 120 4.47 31.72 6.45
N GLU A 121 3.49 31.06 7.07
CA GLU A 121 2.07 31.43 6.89
C GLU A 121 1.41 31.86 8.22
N PHE A 122 1.99 32.85 8.89
CA PHE A 122 1.28 33.64 9.91
C PHE A 122 0.22 34.52 9.21
N GLY A 123 -0.94 33.96 8.87
CA GLY A 123 -2.04 34.78 8.36
C GLY A 123 -3.24 34.07 7.77
N LYS A 124 -3.13 32.80 7.35
CA LYS A 124 -4.29 32.05 6.84
C LYS A 124 -4.94 31.24 7.96
N LEU A 125 -5.92 31.87 8.60
CA LEU A 125 -6.92 31.23 9.46
C LEU A 125 -7.55 30.05 8.70
N GLY A 126 -7.10 28.83 9.00
CA GLY A 126 -7.51 27.58 8.33
C GLY A 126 -6.39 26.55 8.22
N ALA A 127 -5.11 26.98 8.26
CA ALA A 127 -3.94 26.10 8.19
C ALA A 127 -3.61 25.42 9.54
N GLN A 128 -4.58 24.79 10.19
CA GLN A 128 -4.32 23.94 11.35
C GLN A 128 -4.02 22.51 10.90
N ARG A 129 -2.81 22.05 11.24
CA ARG A 129 -2.22 20.70 11.09
C ARG A 129 -1.51 20.42 9.75
N GLY A 130 -0.24 20.83 9.70
CA GLY A 130 0.83 20.16 8.94
C GLY A 130 0.45 19.67 7.55
N ALA A 131 0.11 20.58 6.64
CA ALA A 131 -0.15 20.23 5.24
C ALA A 131 1.10 19.54 4.65
N ILE A 132 0.87 18.46 3.90
CA ILE A 132 1.90 17.81 3.11
C ILE A 132 1.85 18.43 1.71
N ALA A 133 2.97 18.96 1.25
CA ALA A 133 3.11 19.45 -0.12
C ALA A 133 3.84 18.40 -0.96
N ASN A 134 3.29 18.14 -2.14
CA ASN A 134 3.93 17.30 -3.15
C ASN A 134 4.85 18.16 -4.03
N PHE A 135 6.12 17.75 -4.17
CA PHE A 135 7.12 18.43 -5.00
C PHE A 135 7.36 17.70 -6.32
N PHE A 136 7.10 16.39 -6.37
CA PHE A 136 7.18 15.59 -7.59
C PHE A 136 6.35 14.31 -7.45
N THR A 137 5.81 13.84 -8.57
CA THR A 137 4.95 12.65 -8.60
C THR A 137 5.60 11.43 -7.95
N ASN A 138 4.96 10.90 -6.92
CA ASN A 138 5.34 9.63 -6.32
C ASN A 138 4.60 8.49 -7.03
N THR A 139 5.32 7.73 -7.86
CA THR A 139 4.76 6.63 -8.63
C THR A 139 4.22 5.49 -7.76
N MET A 140 4.70 5.33 -6.52
CA MET A 140 4.14 4.36 -5.59
C MET A 140 2.76 4.80 -5.08
N VAL A 141 2.56 6.09 -4.83
CA VAL A 141 1.23 6.61 -4.49
C VAL A 141 0.28 6.44 -5.67
N THR A 142 0.73 6.75 -6.88
CA THR A 142 -0.07 6.51 -8.10
C THR A 142 -0.42 5.04 -8.28
N ALA A 143 0.53 4.12 -8.01
CA ALA A 143 0.28 2.68 -8.08
C ALA A 143 -0.73 2.23 -7.03
N LEU A 144 -0.64 2.74 -5.79
CA LEU A 144 -1.61 2.47 -4.73
C LEU A 144 -3.00 3.01 -5.06
N GLN A 145 -3.10 4.05 -5.86
CA GLN A 145 -4.39 4.61 -6.31
C GLN A 145 -5.02 3.81 -7.46
N SER A 146 -4.48 2.65 -7.86
CA SER A 146 -5.06 1.84 -8.94
C SER A 146 -6.42 1.23 -8.56
N PRO A 147 -7.27 0.90 -9.56
CA PRO A 147 -8.56 0.26 -9.31
C PRO A 147 -8.47 -1.02 -8.49
N ALA A 148 -7.45 -1.86 -8.71
CA ALA A 148 -7.22 -3.09 -7.96
C ALA A 148 -7.01 -2.83 -6.46
N TRP A 149 -6.22 -1.81 -6.10
CA TRP A 149 -6.02 -1.45 -4.70
C TRP A 149 -7.27 -0.83 -4.06
N ARG A 150 -8.07 -0.07 -4.82
CA ARG A 150 -9.37 0.43 -4.34
C ARG A 150 -10.34 -0.69 -4.06
N LEU A 151 -10.38 -1.69 -4.94
CA LEU A 151 -11.21 -2.87 -4.75
C LEU A 151 -10.75 -3.64 -3.52
N LEU A 152 -9.44 -3.82 -3.32
CA LEU A 152 -8.90 -4.46 -2.12
C LEU A 152 -9.28 -3.72 -0.82
N LEU A 153 -9.35 -2.39 -0.84
CA LEU A 153 -9.79 -1.60 0.32
C LEU A 153 -11.27 -1.82 0.67
N GLN A 154 -12.09 -2.30 -0.28
CA GLN A 154 -13.51 -2.59 -0.09
C GLN A 154 -13.78 -4.04 0.35
N MET A 155 -12.76 -4.91 0.34
CA MET A 155 -12.85 -6.32 0.71
C MET A 155 -12.68 -6.52 2.21
#